data_AF-A0A5E5QJB3-F1
#
_entry.id   AF-A0A5E5QJB3-F1
#
_cell.length_a   1.000
_cell.length_b   1.000
_cell.length_c   1.000
_cell.angle_alpha   90.00
_cell.angle_beta   90.00
_cell.angle_gamma   90.00
#
_symmetry.space_group_name_H-M   'P 1'
#
loop_
_entity.id
_entity.type
_entity.pdbx_description
1 polymer ?
#
loop_
_entity_poly.entity_id
_entity_poly.type
_entity_poly.pdbx_seq_one_letter_code
_entity_poly.pdbx_strand_id
1 'polypeptide(L)'
;NQNLTQDFAKAIYNDTPTLKTAEITGRKGDMQINPDGTKTMEVGGKKMIYQWNDDLNIVTQQTEESKRAGEILGNLKLGCVSSKDSSDTDIDTNIIDIDSIPDTLTTEQVDISDAVGSGAFKTAYNLKGQPDLLVVLLKPRYRATEIKKEIGYLKQLEALGIKTPRRYKKITFIDTSMPKPNVKRHGLVVQKIKGAWDIKLRQKGIVPLVGVLDNSNNQTLEDLKRLQKIFSKNSNLCVWDLQGLVAEDGQLYIMDPQYVDMQTNSKHNSAQLDALQGFEKNILEHHKRFTDKTLNHIVYIDKELWDSPDDALKQKILSDAE
;
A
#
# COMPACT_ATOMS: atom_id res chain seq x y z
N ASN A 1 -13.29 11.88 31.26
CA ASN A 1 -13.57 12.80 30.13
C ASN A 1 -13.47 12.14 28.74
N GLN A 2 -13.67 10.82 28.59
CA GLN A 2 -13.53 10.17 27.27
C GLN A 2 -14.58 10.59 26.22
N ASN A 3 -15.73 11.12 26.64
CA ASN A 3 -16.83 11.44 25.71
C ASN A 3 -16.81 12.89 25.19
N LEU A 4 -16.05 13.80 25.81
CA LEU A 4 -16.16 15.24 25.51
C LEU A 4 -15.81 15.57 24.04
N THR A 5 -14.72 15.02 23.51
CA THR A 5 -14.32 15.30 22.12
C THR A 5 -15.24 14.63 21.10
N GLN A 6 -15.77 13.45 21.41
CA GLN A 6 -16.73 12.77 20.55
C GLN A 6 -18.06 13.52 20.52
N ASP A 7 -18.55 13.96 21.68
CA ASP A 7 -19.78 14.73 21.80
C ASP A 7 -19.64 16.10 21.12
N PHE A 8 -18.46 16.73 21.27
CA PHE A 8 -18.12 17.94 20.53
C PHE A 8 -18.09 17.70 19.01
N ALA A 9 -17.51 16.61 18.54
CA ALA A 9 -17.49 16.28 17.12
C ALA A 9 -18.90 16.07 16.56
N LYS A 10 -19.75 15.33 17.28
CA LYS A 10 -21.16 15.15 16.93
C LYS A 10 -21.90 16.48 16.86
N ALA A 11 -21.72 17.36 17.85
CA ALA A 11 -22.34 18.68 17.86
C ALA A 11 -21.88 19.52 16.66
N ILE A 12 -20.58 19.62 16.42
CA ILE A 12 -20.02 20.42 15.31
C ILE A 12 -20.50 19.93 13.94
N TYR A 13 -20.47 18.61 13.69
CA TYR A 13 -20.90 18.08 12.39
C TYR A 13 -22.41 18.20 12.15
N ASN A 14 -23.22 18.17 13.21
CA ASN A 14 -24.67 18.35 13.12
C ASN A 14 -25.06 19.83 12.98
N ASP A 15 -24.46 20.71 13.78
CA ASP A 15 -24.80 22.13 13.84
C ASP A 15 -24.14 22.94 12.72
N THR A 16 -23.01 22.46 12.20
CA THR A 16 -22.25 23.12 11.13
C THR A 16 -21.89 22.12 10.01
N PRO A 17 -22.84 21.78 9.11
CA PRO A 17 -22.63 20.77 8.07
C PRO A 17 -21.45 21.02 7.12
N THR A 18 -21.02 22.28 6.96
CA THR A 18 -19.84 22.63 6.15
C THR A 18 -18.53 22.10 6.74
N LEU A 19 -18.51 21.75 8.01
CA LEU A 19 -17.33 21.19 8.69
C LEU A 19 -17.27 19.66 8.61
N LYS A 20 -18.22 18.98 7.95
CA LYS A 20 -18.19 17.51 7.77
C LYS A 20 -16.97 17.00 7.00
N THR A 21 -16.28 17.87 6.27
CA THR A 21 -15.01 17.56 5.61
C THR A 21 -13.78 17.76 6.49
N ALA A 22 -13.94 18.30 7.69
CA ALA A 22 -12.86 18.55 8.64
C ALA A 22 -12.70 17.40 9.64
N GLU A 23 -11.47 17.13 10.04
CA GLU A 23 -11.16 16.17 11.10
C GLU A 23 -11.14 16.86 12.46
N ILE A 24 -11.82 16.28 13.44
CA ILE A 24 -11.76 16.74 14.83
C ILE A 24 -10.89 15.76 15.61
N THR A 25 -9.86 16.27 16.29
CA THR A 25 -8.92 15.41 17.01
C THR A 25 -8.98 15.62 18.50
N GLY A 26 -8.90 14.52 19.24
CA GLY A 26 -8.76 14.45 20.68
C GLY A 26 -7.48 13.74 21.08
N ARG A 27 -7.07 13.89 22.34
CA ARG A 27 -5.92 13.17 22.90
C ARG A 27 -6.32 12.50 24.21
N LYS A 28 -5.87 11.27 24.39
CA LYS A 28 -6.03 10.48 25.61
C LYS A 28 -4.64 10.15 26.15
N GLY A 29 -4.34 10.70 27.32
CA GLY A 29 -3.07 10.56 28.00
C GLY A 29 -2.51 11.93 28.41
N ASP A 30 -1.57 11.92 29.34
CA ASP A 30 -0.93 13.13 29.84
C ASP A 30 -0.04 13.77 28.76
N MET A 31 -0.18 15.09 28.61
CA MET A 31 0.64 15.89 27.70
C MET A 31 1.58 16.77 28.51
N GLN A 32 2.85 16.70 28.16
CA GLN A 32 3.87 17.61 28.63
C GLN A 32 4.16 18.65 27.54
N ILE A 33 4.28 19.92 27.95
CA ILE A 33 4.83 20.96 27.09
C ILE A 33 6.31 21.06 27.45
N ASN A 34 7.17 20.80 26.47
CA ASN A 34 8.61 20.86 26.64
C ASN A 34 9.08 22.32 26.67
N PRO A 35 10.27 22.59 27.24
CA PRO A 35 10.83 23.94 27.31
C PRO A 35 11.00 24.64 25.94
N ASP A 36 11.16 23.87 24.86
CA ASP A 36 11.26 24.36 23.48
C ASP A 36 9.89 24.63 22.82
N GLY A 37 8.79 24.49 23.58
CA GLY A 37 7.42 24.69 23.10
C GLY A 37 6.82 23.50 22.37
N THR A 38 7.58 22.41 22.16
CA THR A 38 7.04 21.17 21.60
C THR A 38 6.15 20.46 22.62
N LYS A 39 5.21 19.64 22.15
CA LYS A 39 4.29 18.90 23.02
C LYS A 39 4.58 17.41 22.89
N THR A 40 5.00 16.80 23.99
CA THR A 40 5.17 15.36 24.11
C THR A 40 3.97 14.77 24.84
N MET A 41 3.59 13.56 24.45
CA MET A 41 2.55 12.81 25.14
C MET A 41 3.21 11.61 25.81
N GLU A 42 2.66 11.17 26.94
CA GLU A 42 3.14 9.98 27.62
C GLU A 42 3.13 8.74 26.70
N VAL A 43 4.04 7.82 26.98
CA VAL A 43 4.15 6.56 26.24
C VAL A 43 2.86 5.76 26.40
N GLY A 44 2.24 5.36 25.29
CA GLY A 44 0.92 4.72 25.26
C GLY A 44 -0.27 5.68 25.16
N GLY A 45 -0.01 6.99 25.10
CA GLY A 45 -1.03 7.98 24.79
C GLY A 45 -1.62 7.79 23.39
N LYS A 46 -2.92 8.02 23.27
CA LYS A 46 -3.71 7.76 22.05
C LYS A 46 -4.24 9.07 21.48
N LYS A 47 -4.03 9.27 20.18
CA LYS A 47 -4.70 10.34 19.43
C LYS A 47 -6.01 9.77 18.88
N MET A 48 -7.11 10.45 19.15
CA MET A 48 -8.43 10.08 18.62
C MET A 48 -8.75 11.01 17.47
N ILE A 49 -9.15 10.48 16.32
CA ILE A 49 -9.58 11.25 15.16
C ILE A 49 -11.05 10.95 14.94
N TYR A 50 -11.88 11.99 14.89
CA TYR A 50 -13.29 11.93 14.57
C TYR A 50 -13.51 12.50 13.18
N GLN A 51 -14.28 11.79 12.38
CA GLN A 51 -14.62 12.17 11.01
C GLN A 51 -16.11 11.92 10.79
N TRP A 52 -16.71 12.71 9.91
CA TRP A 52 -18.06 12.46 9.45
C TRP A 52 -18.03 11.41 8.32
N ASN A 53 -18.81 10.34 8.47
CA ASN A 53 -19.02 9.36 7.41
C ASN A 53 -20.34 9.67 6.70
N ASP A 54 -20.24 10.12 5.45
CA ASP A 54 -21.41 10.49 4.63
C ASP A 54 -22.27 9.28 4.26
N ASP A 55 -21.66 8.10 4.04
CA ASP A 55 -22.37 6.88 3.63
C ASP A 55 -23.23 6.31 4.76
N LEU A 56 -22.73 6.42 5.99
CA LEU A 56 -23.39 5.91 7.20
C LEU A 56 -24.15 7.01 7.96
N ASN A 57 -23.97 8.28 7.59
CA ASN A 57 -24.56 9.46 8.24
C ASN A 57 -24.28 9.48 9.76
N ILE A 58 -23.06 9.11 10.16
CA ILE A 58 -22.60 9.06 11.56
C ILE A 58 -21.18 9.60 11.69
N VAL A 59 -20.79 9.92 12.93
CA VAL A 59 -19.39 10.21 13.28
C VAL A 59 -18.64 8.91 13.51
N THR A 60 -17.57 8.68 12.76
CA THR A 60 -16.63 7.57 12.96
C THR A 60 -15.43 8.05 13.78
N GLN A 61 -14.77 7.10 14.45
CA GLN A 61 -13.62 7.35 15.31
C GLN A 61 -12.48 6.41 14.93
N GLN A 62 -11.29 6.97 14.76
CA GLN A 62 -10.04 6.24 14.59
C GLN A 62 -9.10 6.57 15.73
N THR A 63 -8.27 5.60 16.10
CA THR A 63 -7.26 5.78 17.15
C THR A 63 -5.90 5.56 16.55
N GLU A 64 -4.99 6.50 16.75
CA GLU A 64 -3.60 6.37 16.36
C GLU A 64 -2.75 6.32 17.63
N GLU A 65 -1.89 5.30 17.75
CA GLU A 65 -0.79 5.35 18.69
C GLU A 65 0.13 6.51 18.32
N SER A 66 0.34 7.44 19.25
CA SER A 66 1.15 8.62 18.95
C SER A 66 2.64 8.28 19.04
N LYS A 67 3.16 7.53 18.06
CA LYS A 67 4.59 7.54 17.79
C LYS A 67 4.93 8.86 17.09
N ARG A 68 5.54 9.76 17.87
CA ARG A 68 6.02 11.10 17.48
C ARG A 68 4.97 11.94 16.72
N ALA A 69 4.09 12.60 17.48
CA ALA A 69 3.39 13.79 17.00
C ALA A 69 4.39 14.94 16.74
N GLY A 70 5.12 14.86 15.63
CA GLY A 70 6.08 15.87 15.18
C GLY A 70 6.09 16.11 13.66
N GLU A 71 5.62 15.17 12.84
CA GLU A 71 5.85 15.27 11.38
C GLU A 71 4.82 16.10 10.59
N ILE A 72 3.71 16.54 11.19
CA ILE A 72 2.71 17.37 10.47
C ILE A 72 3.02 18.88 10.57
N LEU A 73 4.01 19.30 11.36
CA LEU A 73 4.40 20.72 11.48
C LEU A 73 5.58 21.14 10.60
N GLY A 74 6.22 20.22 9.86
CA GLY A 74 7.37 20.53 8.99
C GLY A 74 7.08 21.54 7.88
N ASN A 75 5.80 21.76 7.54
CA ASN A 75 5.37 22.67 6.48
C ASN A 75 4.84 24.02 6.99
N LEU A 76 4.88 24.27 8.30
CA LEU A 76 4.60 25.58 8.90
C LEU A 76 5.90 26.12 9.51
N LYS A 77 6.79 26.64 8.66
CA LYS A 77 7.90 27.47 9.11
C LYS A 77 7.35 28.81 9.62
N LEU A 78 7.13 28.90 10.91
CA LEU A 78 7.13 30.17 11.63
C LEU A 78 8.53 30.37 12.23
N GLY A 79 9.30 31.25 11.58
CA GLY A 79 10.37 32.10 12.10
C GLY A 79 11.40 31.56 13.11
N CYS A 80 12.68 31.64 12.69
CA CYS A 80 13.90 31.84 13.50
C CYS A 80 14.36 30.66 14.38
N VAL A 81 15.64 30.34 14.61
CA VAL A 81 16.99 30.81 14.23
C VAL A 81 17.93 29.59 14.46
N SER A 82 19.06 29.58 13.76
CA SER A 82 20.16 28.59 13.76
C SER A 82 20.71 28.05 15.09
N SER A 83 21.08 26.77 15.09
CA SER A 83 22.36 26.20 15.61
C SER A 83 22.39 24.69 15.32
N LYS A 84 23.21 24.20 14.36
CA LYS A 84 24.51 23.54 14.57
C LYS A 84 24.60 22.62 15.79
N ASP A 85 24.92 21.35 15.46
CA ASP A 85 25.43 20.27 16.29
C ASP A 85 24.45 19.65 17.32
N SER A 86 23.79 18.56 16.93
CA SER A 86 23.51 17.45 17.86
C SER A 86 23.55 16.13 17.10
N SER A 87 24.53 15.31 17.45
CA SER A 87 24.64 13.91 17.08
C SER A 87 23.68 13.10 17.94
N ASP A 88 22.53 12.71 17.40
CA ASP A 88 21.64 11.76 18.05
C ASP A 88 21.35 10.61 17.08
N THR A 89 22.08 9.52 17.28
CA THR A 89 21.83 8.20 16.70
C THR A 89 20.64 7.55 17.38
N ASP A 90 19.44 7.90 16.93
CA ASP A 90 18.26 7.05 17.04
C ASP A 90 18.05 6.37 15.69
N ILE A 91 18.65 5.20 15.51
CA ILE A 91 18.46 4.38 14.30
C ILE A 91 17.02 3.84 14.33
N ASP A 92 16.17 4.49 13.55
CA ASP A 92 14.89 3.96 13.14
C ASP A 92 15.16 2.72 12.27
N THR A 93 14.93 1.52 12.83
CA THR A 93 15.21 0.22 12.23
C THR A 93 14.37 -0.10 10.98
N ASN A 94 13.62 0.87 10.44
CA ASN A 94 12.85 0.77 9.20
C ASN A 94 13.32 1.69 8.08
N ILE A 95 14.43 2.42 8.25
CA ILE A 95 15.03 3.16 7.14
C ILE A 95 15.78 2.17 6.26
N ILE A 96 15.18 1.83 5.12
CA ILE A 96 15.88 1.10 4.07
C ILE A 96 17.01 1.99 3.55
N ASP A 97 18.25 1.68 3.93
CA ASP A 97 19.45 2.36 3.41
C ASP A 97 19.71 1.91 1.96
N ILE A 98 19.04 2.56 1.01
CA ILE A 98 19.19 2.30 -0.42
C ILE A 98 20.58 2.64 -0.93
N ASP A 99 21.30 3.54 -0.26
CA ASP A 99 22.64 3.96 -0.66
C ASP A 99 23.68 2.88 -0.33
N SER A 100 23.42 2.06 0.71
CA SER A 100 24.22 0.86 1.01
C SER A 100 24.16 -0.24 -0.06
N ILE A 101 23.11 -0.26 -0.91
CA ILE A 101 22.94 -1.29 -1.94
C ILE A 101 23.84 -0.98 -3.14
N PRO A 102 24.79 -1.85 -3.54
CA PRO A 102 25.66 -1.58 -4.67
C PRO A 102 24.92 -1.42 -6.01
N ASP A 103 25.46 -0.59 -6.92
CA ASP A 103 24.94 -0.44 -8.29
C ASP A 103 25.06 -1.71 -9.13
N THR A 104 26.02 -2.59 -8.76
CA THR A 104 26.25 -3.89 -9.39
C THR A 104 26.10 -4.99 -8.35
N LEU A 105 25.15 -5.89 -8.58
CA LEU A 105 24.90 -7.07 -7.74
C LEU A 105 25.42 -8.33 -8.42
N THR A 106 25.76 -9.35 -7.63
CA THR A 106 26.19 -10.68 -8.10
C THR A 106 25.39 -11.77 -7.39
N THR A 107 25.74 -13.03 -7.64
CA THR A 107 25.13 -14.18 -6.95
C THR A 107 25.41 -14.19 -5.44
N GLU A 108 26.33 -13.34 -4.96
CA GLU A 108 26.54 -13.12 -3.53
C GLU A 108 25.32 -12.49 -2.88
N GLN A 109 24.73 -11.46 -3.47
CA GLN A 109 23.58 -10.74 -2.91
C GLN A 109 22.22 -11.29 -3.38
N VAL A 110 22.17 -11.95 -4.54
CA VAL A 110 20.92 -12.45 -5.13
C VAL A 110 21.07 -13.92 -5.49
N ASP A 111 20.28 -14.79 -4.87
CA ASP A 111 20.20 -16.19 -5.26
C ASP A 111 19.29 -16.34 -6.48
N ILE A 112 19.86 -16.64 -7.65
CA ILE A 112 19.12 -16.77 -8.90
C ILE A 112 18.44 -18.14 -9.06
N SER A 113 18.71 -19.10 -8.16
CA SER A 113 18.06 -20.41 -8.16
C SER A 113 16.70 -20.40 -7.45
N ASP A 114 16.46 -19.42 -6.58
CA ASP A 114 15.22 -19.26 -5.81
C ASP A 114 14.44 -18.01 -6.26
N ALA A 115 13.62 -18.20 -7.32
CA ALA A 115 12.81 -17.12 -7.86
C ALA A 115 11.51 -16.93 -7.04
N VAL A 116 11.24 -15.69 -6.62
CA VAL A 116 9.97 -15.30 -5.99
C VAL A 116 8.83 -15.30 -7.01
N GLY A 117 9.13 -14.89 -8.25
CA GLY A 117 8.17 -14.91 -9.34
C GLY A 117 8.87 -14.75 -10.68
N SER A 118 8.34 -15.38 -11.73
CA SER A 118 8.95 -15.39 -13.06
C SER A 118 7.92 -15.10 -14.14
N GLY A 119 8.08 -13.96 -14.81
CA GLY A 119 7.26 -13.55 -15.93
C GLY A 119 7.93 -13.81 -17.27
N ALA A 120 7.32 -13.33 -18.35
CA ALA A 120 7.87 -13.45 -19.71
C ALA A 120 9.16 -12.62 -19.90
N PHE A 121 9.22 -11.43 -19.27
CA PHE A 121 10.29 -10.45 -19.48
C PHE A 121 11.29 -10.36 -18.33
N LYS A 122 10.82 -10.63 -17.10
CA LYS A 122 11.56 -10.42 -15.86
C LYS A 122 11.36 -11.57 -14.89
N THR A 123 12.30 -11.71 -13.97
CA THR A 123 12.21 -12.62 -12.83
C THR A 123 12.56 -11.84 -11.57
N ALA A 124 11.75 -11.99 -10.53
CA ALA A 124 11.94 -11.37 -9.22
C ALA A 124 12.62 -12.35 -8.26
N TYR A 125 13.57 -11.84 -7.50
CA TYR A 125 14.36 -12.59 -6.53
C TYR A 125 14.42 -11.83 -5.21
N ASN A 126 14.60 -12.56 -4.10
CA ASN A 126 14.87 -11.94 -2.81
C ASN A 126 16.27 -11.28 -2.81
N LEU A 127 16.40 -10.14 -2.15
CA LEU A 127 17.70 -9.53 -1.85
C LEU A 127 18.18 -10.02 -0.49
N LYS A 128 19.36 -10.65 -0.41
CA LYS A 128 19.87 -11.18 0.85
C LYS A 128 20.08 -10.06 1.87
N GLY A 129 19.67 -10.31 3.11
CA GLY A 129 19.74 -9.34 4.20
C GLY A 129 18.74 -8.18 4.09
N GLN A 130 17.85 -8.17 3.09
CA GLN A 130 16.91 -7.09 2.83
C GLN A 130 15.50 -7.66 2.54
N PRO A 131 14.78 -8.13 3.58
CA PRO A 131 13.54 -8.91 3.43
C PRO A 131 12.38 -8.12 2.82
N ASP A 132 12.38 -6.80 2.93
CA ASP A 132 11.35 -5.91 2.38
C ASP A 132 11.65 -5.46 0.93
N LEU A 133 12.71 -5.99 0.32
CA LEU A 133 13.14 -5.64 -1.04
C LEU A 133 13.17 -6.87 -1.96
N LEU A 134 12.87 -6.62 -3.23
CA LEU A 134 13.08 -7.56 -4.33
C LEU A 134 14.07 -6.98 -5.34
N VAL A 135 14.85 -7.87 -5.95
CA VAL A 135 15.58 -7.59 -7.18
C VAL A 135 14.80 -8.17 -8.35
N VAL A 136 14.32 -7.30 -9.24
CA VAL A 136 13.63 -7.69 -10.46
C VAL A 136 14.59 -7.58 -11.64
N LEU A 137 15.00 -8.71 -12.21
CA LEU A 137 15.96 -8.80 -13.30
C LEU A 137 15.29 -9.06 -14.63
N LEU A 138 15.61 -8.25 -15.65
CA LEU A 138 15.32 -8.58 -17.04
C LEU A 138 15.93 -9.92 -17.42
N LYS A 139 15.23 -10.71 -18.24
CA LYS A 139 15.83 -11.91 -18.86
C LYS A 139 16.96 -11.50 -19.81
N PRO A 140 17.98 -12.36 -20.04
CA PRO A 140 19.23 -11.99 -20.71
C PRO A 140 19.10 -11.30 -22.08
N ARG A 141 18.03 -11.59 -22.84
CA ARG A 141 17.80 -11.00 -24.18
C ARG A 141 17.32 -9.54 -24.17
N TYR A 142 16.92 -9.01 -23.01
CA TYR A 142 16.33 -7.67 -22.91
C TYR A 142 17.34 -6.61 -22.48
N ARG A 143 17.20 -5.42 -23.08
CA ARG A 143 18.13 -4.30 -22.90
C ARG A 143 17.71 -3.42 -21.72
N ALA A 144 18.66 -2.70 -21.11
CA ALA A 144 18.41 -1.71 -20.06
C ALA A 144 17.39 -0.62 -20.47
N THR A 145 17.22 -0.36 -21.77
CA THR A 145 16.21 0.57 -22.30
C THR A 145 14.79 0.18 -21.92
N GLU A 146 14.49 -1.12 -21.74
CA GLU A 146 13.17 -1.59 -21.36
C GLU A 146 12.81 -1.17 -19.93
N ILE A 147 13.77 -1.24 -19.00
CA ILE A 147 13.59 -0.70 -17.63
C ILE A 147 13.33 0.81 -17.65
N LYS A 148 14.02 1.55 -18.54
CA LYS A 148 13.80 3.00 -18.65
C LYS A 148 12.38 3.32 -19.13
N LYS A 149 11.86 2.56 -20.11
CA LYS A 149 10.48 2.73 -20.62
C LYS A 149 9.45 2.41 -19.55
N GLU A 150 9.57 1.25 -18.91
CA GLU A 150 8.67 0.83 -17.83
C GLU A 150 8.63 1.84 -16.69
N ILE A 151 9.79 2.39 -16.29
CA ILE A 151 9.83 3.45 -15.28
C ILE A 151 9.02 4.67 -15.71
N GLY A 152 9.12 5.05 -16.99
CA GLY A 152 8.34 6.13 -17.57
C GLY A 152 6.84 5.86 -17.51
N TYR A 153 6.41 4.65 -17.89
CA TYR A 153 5.00 4.24 -17.84
C TYR A 153 4.46 4.22 -16.41
N LEU A 154 5.17 3.62 -15.46
CA LEU A 154 4.77 3.60 -14.06
C LEU A 154 4.68 5.02 -13.47
N LYS A 155 5.58 5.95 -13.84
CA LYS A 155 5.49 7.36 -13.45
C LYS A 155 4.25 8.05 -14.01
N GLN A 156 3.82 7.71 -15.23
CA GLN A 156 2.58 8.22 -15.80
C GLN A 156 1.37 7.72 -15.01
N LEU A 157 1.35 6.45 -14.62
CA LEU A 157 0.28 5.89 -13.77
C LEU A 157 0.25 6.56 -12.39
N GLU A 158 1.41 6.73 -11.75
CA GLU A 158 1.54 7.43 -10.47
C GLU A 158 1.04 8.87 -10.52
N ALA A 159 1.30 9.59 -11.63
CA ALA A 159 0.79 10.95 -11.83
C ALA A 159 -0.74 11.02 -11.91
N LEU A 160 -1.41 9.91 -12.25
CA LEU A 160 -2.87 9.77 -12.21
C LEU A 160 -3.40 9.37 -10.82
N GLY A 161 -2.50 9.18 -9.85
CA GLY A 161 -2.84 8.68 -8.51
C GLY A 161 -2.96 7.16 -8.43
N ILE A 162 -2.48 6.41 -9.44
CA ILE A 162 -2.47 4.94 -9.39
C ILE A 162 -1.31 4.48 -8.51
N LYS A 163 -1.63 3.61 -7.55
CA LYS A 163 -0.66 3.01 -6.62
C LYS A 163 0.20 1.96 -7.34
N THR A 164 1.52 2.04 -7.15
CA THR A 164 2.53 1.12 -7.73
C THR A 164 3.53 0.72 -6.64
N PRO A 165 4.22 -0.43 -6.76
CA PRO A 165 5.31 -0.77 -5.84
C PRO A 165 6.45 0.27 -5.95
N ARG A 166 7.01 0.68 -4.82
CA ARG A 166 8.12 1.65 -4.83
C ARG A 166 9.32 1.08 -5.56
N ARG A 167 9.98 1.94 -6.34
CA ARG A 167 11.20 1.63 -7.10
C ARG A 167 12.34 2.44 -6.51
N TYR A 168 13.35 1.76 -6.00
CA TYR A 168 14.42 2.42 -5.26
C TYR A 168 15.66 2.67 -6.11
N LYS A 169 16.11 1.64 -6.85
CA LYS A 169 17.42 1.71 -7.51
C LYS A 169 17.45 0.91 -8.80
N LYS A 170 18.16 1.41 -9.81
CA LYS A 170 18.54 0.64 -11.01
C LYS A 170 19.84 -0.07 -10.74
N ILE A 171 19.92 -1.34 -11.12
CA ILE A 171 21.12 -2.14 -10.91
C ILE A 171 21.56 -2.86 -12.18
N THR A 172 22.84 -3.19 -12.22
CA THR A 172 23.39 -4.23 -13.10
C THR A 172 23.55 -5.50 -12.29
N PHE A 173 23.27 -6.65 -12.88
CA PHE A 173 23.55 -7.94 -12.28
C PHE A 173 24.58 -8.70 -13.12
N ILE A 174 25.57 -9.28 -12.46
CA ILE A 174 26.58 -10.14 -13.10
C ILE A 174 26.39 -11.55 -12.55
N ASP A 175 25.96 -12.46 -13.41
CA ASP A 175 25.87 -13.87 -13.06
C ASP A 175 27.27 -14.49 -12.98
N THR A 176 27.75 -14.70 -11.75
CA THR A 176 29.05 -15.29 -11.44
C THR A 176 28.98 -16.82 -11.25
N SER A 177 27.80 -17.43 -11.36
CA SER A 177 27.61 -18.87 -11.17
C SER A 177 27.87 -19.71 -12.44
N MET A 178 27.84 -19.07 -13.62
CA MET A 178 28.03 -19.73 -14.91
C MET A 178 29.47 -19.58 -15.44
N PRO A 179 30.00 -20.55 -16.20
CA PRO A 179 31.31 -20.43 -16.82
C PRO A 179 31.37 -19.22 -17.77
N LYS A 180 32.54 -18.57 -17.81
CA LYS A 180 32.75 -17.32 -18.55
C LYS A 180 32.34 -17.43 -20.04
N PRO A 181 31.79 -16.35 -20.65
CA PRO A 181 31.61 -15.02 -20.08
C PRO A 181 30.38 -14.91 -19.17
N ASN A 182 30.55 -14.23 -18.03
CA ASN A 182 29.45 -13.96 -17.09
C ASN A 182 28.29 -13.25 -17.80
N VAL A 183 27.07 -13.73 -17.57
CA VAL A 183 25.88 -13.13 -18.18
C VAL A 183 25.52 -11.85 -17.45
N LYS A 184 25.61 -10.72 -18.17
CA LYS A 184 25.17 -9.41 -17.66
C LYS A 184 23.66 -9.26 -17.84
N ARG A 185 22.96 -8.93 -16.75
CA ARG A 185 21.53 -8.60 -16.74
C ARG A 185 21.32 -7.20 -16.16
N HIS A 186 20.15 -6.63 -16.41
CA HIS A 186 19.76 -5.32 -15.87
C HIS A 186 18.51 -5.49 -15.02
N GLY A 187 18.37 -4.68 -13.96
CA GLY A 187 17.23 -4.82 -13.07
C GLY A 187 16.94 -3.60 -12.22
N LEU A 188 15.98 -3.80 -11.32
CA LEU A 188 15.53 -2.83 -10.33
C LEU A 188 15.54 -3.46 -8.93
N VAL A 189 15.90 -2.65 -7.95
CA VAL A 189 15.54 -2.88 -6.55
C VAL A 189 14.20 -2.22 -6.30
N VAL A 190 13.22 -3.01 -5.88
CA VAL A 190 11.83 -2.58 -5.68
C VAL A 190 11.32 -3.04 -4.31
N GLN A 191 10.25 -2.40 -3.85
CA GLN A 191 9.52 -2.82 -2.67
C GLN A 191 8.98 -4.24 -2.85
N LYS A 192 9.22 -5.10 -1.86
CA LYS A 192 8.51 -6.37 -1.73
C LYS A 192 7.15 -6.12 -1.10
N ILE A 193 6.08 -6.47 -1.80
CA ILE A 193 4.73 -6.45 -1.24
C ILE A 193 4.51 -7.80 -0.53
N LYS A 194 4.24 -7.75 0.78
CA LYS A 194 4.13 -8.95 1.63
C LYS A 194 2.88 -9.76 1.29
N GLY A 195 3.05 -11.08 1.27
CA GLY A 195 2.01 -12.07 0.94
C GLY A 195 1.25 -11.82 -0.36
N ALA A 196 1.84 -11.08 -1.31
CA ALA A 196 1.12 -10.57 -2.45
C ALA A 196 0.85 -11.63 -3.53
N TRP A 197 -0.35 -11.60 -4.09
CA TRP A 197 -0.73 -12.43 -5.24
C TRP A 197 -0.87 -11.58 -6.51
N ASP A 198 -0.41 -12.13 -7.63
CA ASP A 198 -0.50 -11.51 -8.94
C ASP A 198 -1.92 -11.59 -9.51
N ILE A 199 -2.36 -10.49 -10.12
CA ILE A 199 -3.65 -10.40 -10.79
C ILE A 199 -3.50 -9.89 -12.21
N LYS A 200 -4.30 -10.44 -13.13
CA LYS A 200 -4.38 -9.98 -14.51
C LYS A 200 -5.69 -9.22 -14.72
N LEU A 201 -5.60 -7.98 -15.19
CA LEU A 201 -6.71 -7.03 -15.33
C LEU A 201 -6.88 -6.55 -16.77
N ARG A 202 -6.44 -7.35 -17.75
CA ARG A 202 -6.49 -6.98 -19.18
C ARG A 202 -7.87 -7.08 -19.82
N GLN A 203 -8.67 -8.03 -19.37
CA GLN A 203 -9.98 -8.33 -19.95
C GLN A 203 -10.90 -8.95 -18.91
N LYS A 204 -12.20 -8.79 -19.10
CA LYS A 204 -13.24 -9.42 -18.29
C LYS A 204 -13.19 -10.95 -18.42
N GLY A 205 -13.63 -11.64 -17.36
CA GLY A 205 -13.77 -13.10 -17.34
C GLY A 205 -12.51 -13.85 -16.90
N ILE A 206 -11.43 -13.13 -16.58
CA ILE A 206 -10.30 -13.74 -15.86
C ILE A 206 -10.75 -14.03 -14.43
N VAL A 207 -10.76 -15.31 -14.08
CA VAL A 207 -11.06 -15.78 -12.72
C VAL A 207 -9.81 -15.59 -11.86
N PRO A 208 -9.85 -14.80 -10.78
CA PRO A 208 -8.72 -14.63 -9.88
C PRO A 208 -8.37 -15.95 -9.18
N LEU A 209 -7.10 -16.10 -8.82
CA LEU A 209 -6.66 -17.21 -7.97
C LEU A 209 -7.31 -17.10 -6.58
N VAL A 210 -7.50 -18.23 -5.91
CA VAL A 210 -8.12 -18.24 -4.56
C VAL A 210 -7.36 -17.34 -3.59
N GLY A 211 -6.02 -17.40 -3.57
CA GLY A 211 -5.22 -16.52 -2.70
C GLY A 211 -5.35 -15.02 -2.97
N VAL A 212 -5.72 -14.61 -4.20
CA VAL A 212 -6.07 -13.21 -4.49
C VAL A 212 -7.35 -12.82 -3.78
N LEU A 213 -8.35 -13.70 -3.85
CA LEU A 213 -9.66 -13.48 -3.24
C LEU A 213 -9.57 -13.53 -1.71
N ASP A 214 -8.78 -14.45 -1.17
CA ASP A 214 -8.50 -14.57 0.27
C ASP A 214 -7.82 -13.30 0.82
N ASN A 215 -6.89 -12.71 0.06
CA ASN A 215 -6.26 -11.44 0.41
C ASN A 215 -7.17 -10.21 0.16
N SER A 216 -8.26 -10.36 -0.60
CA SER A 216 -9.11 -9.23 -0.99
C SER A 216 -10.06 -8.84 0.12
N ASN A 217 -10.12 -7.55 0.47
CA ASN A 217 -10.98 -7.00 1.53
C ASN A 217 -11.56 -5.62 1.14
N ASN A 218 -12.12 -4.89 2.09
CA ASN A 218 -12.67 -3.55 1.86
C ASN A 218 -11.62 -2.56 1.30
N GLN A 219 -10.36 -2.65 1.72
CA GLN A 219 -9.28 -1.83 1.17
C GLN A 219 -9.05 -2.13 -0.32
N THR A 220 -9.14 -3.41 -0.72
CA THR A 220 -9.05 -3.82 -2.12
C THR A 220 -10.19 -3.22 -2.94
N LEU A 221 -11.42 -3.27 -2.41
CA LEU A 221 -12.60 -2.71 -3.07
C LEU A 221 -12.48 -1.20 -3.23
N GLU A 222 -12.03 -0.49 -2.20
CA GLU A 222 -11.79 0.95 -2.23
C GLU A 222 -10.72 1.34 -3.28
N ASP A 223 -9.61 0.61 -3.32
CA ASP A 223 -8.54 0.86 -4.30
C ASP A 223 -9.01 0.52 -5.73
N LEU A 224 -9.83 -0.51 -5.90
CA LEU A 224 -10.48 -0.82 -7.18
C LEU A 224 -11.45 0.27 -7.62
N LYS A 225 -12.28 0.82 -6.72
CA LYS A 225 -13.19 1.93 -7.03
C LYS A 225 -12.42 3.18 -7.43
N ARG A 226 -11.33 3.51 -6.74
CA ARG A 226 -10.42 4.59 -7.14
C ARG A 226 -9.85 4.35 -8.54
N LEU A 227 -9.40 3.13 -8.82
CA LEU A 227 -8.85 2.77 -10.14
C LEU A 227 -9.90 2.87 -11.24
N GLN A 228 -11.11 2.33 -11.03
CA GLN A 228 -12.24 2.45 -11.96
C GLN A 228 -12.55 3.93 -12.24
N LYS A 229 -12.60 4.78 -11.21
CA LYS A 229 -12.82 6.23 -11.35
C LYS A 229 -11.74 6.91 -12.20
N ILE A 230 -10.47 6.51 -12.04
CA ILE A 230 -9.37 7.01 -12.87
C ILE A 230 -9.58 6.60 -14.33
N PHE A 231 -9.87 5.33 -14.61
CA PHE A 231 -10.10 4.85 -15.97
C PHE A 231 -11.31 5.51 -16.64
N SER A 232 -12.43 5.66 -15.91
CA SER A 232 -13.63 6.32 -16.43
C SER A 232 -13.42 7.80 -16.73
N LYS A 233 -12.59 8.51 -15.94
CA LYS A 233 -12.26 9.92 -16.18
C LYS A 233 -11.29 10.13 -17.34
N ASN A 234 -10.52 9.10 -17.71
CA ASN A 234 -9.49 9.17 -18.73
C ASN A 234 -9.81 8.18 -19.86
N SER A 235 -10.75 8.51 -20.74
CA SER A 235 -11.22 7.60 -21.81
C SER A 235 -10.12 7.13 -22.77
N ASN A 236 -9.05 7.91 -22.90
CA ASN A 236 -7.90 7.57 -23.75
C ASN A 236 -6.82 6.76 -22.99
N LEU A 237 -6.96 6.57 -21.68
CA LEU A 237 -6.01 5.79 -20.89
C LEU A 237 -6.10 4.32 -21.28
N CYS A 238 -5.00 3.76 -21.74
CA CYS A 238 -4.88 2.33 -22.03
C CYS A 238 -3.55 1.81 -21.51
N VAL A 239 -3.60 0.80 -20.65
CA VAL A 239 -2.39 0.21 -20.05
C VAL A 239 -2.14 -1.17 -20.64
N TRP A 240 -1.15 -1.32 -21.50
CA TRP A 240 -0.84 -2.62 -22.08
C TRP A 240 -0.28 -3.54 -20.99
N ASP A 241 -0.82 -4.76 -20.96
CA ASP A 241 -0.53 -5.73 -19.91
C ASP A 241 -0.97 -5.29 -18.51
N LEU A 242 -2.12 -4.61 -18.38
CA LEU A 242 -2.65 -4.20 -17.08
C LEU A 242 -2.75 -5.39 -16.13
N GLN A 243 -1.94 -5.34 -15.09
CA GLN A 243 -1.79 -6.36 -14.07
C GLN A 243 -1.39 -5.69 -12.75
N GLY A 244 -1.51 -6.43 -11.65
CA GLY A 244 -1.30 -5.89 -10.33
C GLY A 244 -0.97 -6.93 -9.28
N LEU A 245 -0.89 -6.48 -8.04
CA LEU A 245 -0.67 -7.26 -6.85
C LEU A 245 -1.74 -6.93 -5.81
N VAL A 246 -2.34 -7.95 -5.21
CA VAL A 246 -3.14 -7.80 -3.99
C VAL A 246 -2.30 -8.28 -2.82
N ALA A 247 -1.91 -7.34 -1.96
CA ALA A 247 -1.13 -7.58 -0.76
C ALA A 247 -1.92 -8.39 0.29
N GLU A 248 -1.22 -8.97 1.27
CA GLU A 248 -1.87 -9.69 2.39
C GLU A 248 -2.81 -8.81 3.24
N ASP A 249 -2.59 -7.49 3.25
CA ASP A 249 -3.44 -6.51 3.90
C ASP A 249 -4.57 -5.97 2.99
N GLY A 250 -4.70 -6.52 1.79
CA GLY A 250 -5.71 -6.15 0.79
C GLY A 250 -5.40 -4.89 0.00
N GLN A 251 -4.25 -4.24 0.17
CA GLN A 251 -3.87 -3.12 -0.69
C GLN A 251 -3.62 -3.59 -2.13
N LEU A 252 -4.13 -2.83 -3.10
CA LEU A 252 -3.95 -3.11 -4.53
C LEU A 252 -2.87 -2.22 -5.15
N TYR A 253 -1.94 -2.84 -5.89
CA TYR A 253 -0.86 -2.17 -6.60
C TYR A 253 -0.90 -2.53 -8.09
N ILE A 254 -0.74 -1.55 -8.98
CA ILE A 254 -0.51 -1.79 -10.41
C ILE A 254 0.98 -1.90 -10.68
N MET A 255 1.39 -2.89 -11.47
CA MET A 255 2.80 -3.16 -11.74
C MET A 255 3.04 -3.56 -13.18
N ASP A 256 4.30 -3.44 -13.60
CA ASP A 256 4.84 -3.99 -14.84
C ASP A 256 4.00 -3.70 -16.12
N PRO A 257 3.67 -2.43 -16.41
CA PRO A 257 3.01 -2.08 -17.65
C PRO A 257 3.98 -2.21 -18.83
N GLN A 258 3.52 -2.80 -19.93
CA GLN A 258 4.31 -2.85 -21.17
C GLN A 258 4.29 -1.53 -21.95
N TYR A 259 3.18 -0.80 -21.86
CA TYR A 259 2.97 0.49 -22.51
C TYR A 259 1.81 1.23 -21.83
N VAL A 260 1.85 2.56 -21.81
CA VAL A 260 0.73 3.40 -21.37
C VAL A 260 0.43 4.39 -22.48
N ASP A 261 -0.79 4.32 -23.01
CA ASP A 261 -1.35 5.31 -23.93
C ASP A 261 -2.31 6.22 -23.18
N MET A 262 -2.30 7.51 -23.55
CA MET A 262 -3.26 8.51 -23.08
C MET A 262 -3.74 9.42 -24.23
N GLN A 263 -3.29 9.20 -25.46
CA GLN A 263 -3.50 10.11 -26.58
C GLN A 263 -4.58 9.63 -27.53
N THR A 264 -4.70 8.31 -27.72
CA THR A 264 -5.65 7.74 -28.68
C THR A 264 -6.92 7.25 -27.97
N ASN A 265 -8.07 7.50 -28.58
CA ASN A 265 -9.32 6.94 -28.07
C ASN A 265 -9.28 5.42 -28.28
N SER A 266 -9.30 4.66 -27.18
CA SER A 266 -8.91 3.25 -27.19
C SER A 266 -10.06 2.36 -26.73
N LYS A 267 -10.49 1.42 -27.59
CA LYS A 267 -11.40 0.34 -27.20
C LYS A 267 -10.84 -0.52 -26.05
N HIS A 268 -9.54 -0.45 -25.79
CA HIS A 268 -8.94 -1.14 -24.67
C HIS A 268 -9.29 -0.50 -23.32
N ASN A 269 -9.56 0.82 -23.26
CA ASN A 269 -9.99 1.46 -22.01
C ASN A 269 -11.29 0.84 -21.47
N SER A 270 -12.30 0.68 -22.33
CA SER A 270 -13.57 0.06 -21.94
C SER A 270 -13.40 -1.39 -21.52
N ALA A 271 -12.57 -2.17 -22.23
CA ALA A 271 -12.27 -3.56 -21.87
C ALA A 271 -11.55 -3.68 -20.52
N GLN A 272 -10.71 -2.70 -20.18
CA GLN A 272 -10.02 -2.63 -18.88
C GLN A 272 -10.97 -2.22 -17.76
N LEU A 273 -11.87 -1.27 -18.02
CA LEU A 273 -12.92 -0.91 -17.07
C LEU A 273 -13.83 -2.11 -16.78
N ASP A 274 -14.23 -2.85 -17.81
CA ASP A 274 -15.00 -4.10 -17.68
C ASP A 274 -14.23 -5.17 -16.89
N ALA A 275 -12.91 -5.24 -17.04
CA ALA A 275 -12.05 -6.15 -16.28
C ALA A 275 -12.03 -5.77 -14.79
N LEU A 276 -11.89 -4.48 -14.48
CA LEU A 276 -11.90 -3.97 -13.10
C LEU A 276 -13.26 -4.23 -12.42
N GLN A 277 -14.36 -3.99 -13.12
CA GLN A 277 -15.71 -4.29 -12.62
C GLN A 277 -15.94 -5.80 -12.45
N GLY A 278 -15.41 -6.61 -13.38
CA GLY A 278 -15.45 -8.06 -13.27
C GLY A 278 -14.69 -8.56 -12.05
N PHE A 279 -13.52 -7.99 -11.77
CA PHE A 279 -12.74 -8.33 -10.59
C PHE A 279 -13.44 -7.95 -9.29
N GLU A 280 -14.01 -6.73 -9.22
CA GLU A 280 -14.85 -6.31 -8.10
C GLU A 280 -16.00 -7.31 -7.85
N LYS A 281 -16.71 -7.73 -8.90
CA LYS A 281 -17.78 -8.72 -8.79
C LYS A 281 -17.27 -10.05 -8.23
N ASN A 282 -16.12 -10.54 -8.70
CA ASN A 282 -15.53 -11.78 -8.20
C ASN A 282 -15.20 -11.71 -6.70
N ILE A 283 -14.69 -10.57 -6.22
CA ILE A 283 -14.43 -10.34 -4.79
C ILE A 283 -15.74 -10.39 -4.01
N LEU A 284 -16.75 -9.62 -4.43
CA LEU A 284 -18.04 -9.58 -3.75
C LEU A 284 -18.75 -10.93 -3.75
N GLU A 285 -18.65 -11.70 -4.83
CA GLU A 285 -19.24 -13.03 -4.96
C GLU A 285 -18.49 -14.07 -4.10
N HIS A 286 -17.17 -13.95 -3.98
CA HIS A 286 -16.37 -14.73 -3.04
C HIS A 286 -16.76 -14.41 -1.60
N HIS A 287 -16.85 -13.13 -1.22
CA HIS A 287 -17.26 -12.71 0.13
C HIS A 287 -18.69 -13.13 0.48
N LYS A 288 -19.62 -13.13 -0.49
CA LYS A 288 -21.00 -13.63 -0.29
C LYS A 288 -21.06 -15.08 0.17
N ARG A 289 -20.13 -15.94 -0.28
CA ARG A 289 -20.08 -17.35 0.14
C ARG A 289 -19.82 -17.52 1.64
N PHE A 290 -19.25 -16.51 2.29
CA PHE A 290 -19.04 -16.47 3.75
C PHE A 290 -20.21 -15.83 4.51
N THR A 291 -21.23 -15.33 3.79
CA THR A 291 -22.48 -14.81 4.36
C THR A 291 -23.67 -15.74 4.16
N ASP A 292 -23.58 -16.67 3.20
CA ASP A 292 -24.56 -17.76 3.05
C ASP A 292 -24.28 -18.85 4.10
N LYS A 293 -25.34 -19.32 4.76
CA LYS A 293 -25.40 -20.14 5.98
C LYS A 293 -24.62 -21.49 5.99
N THR A 294 -23.75 -21.75 5.02
CA THR A 294 -23.10 -23.04 4.82
C THR A 294 -21.59 -23.05 5.02
N LEU A 295 -20.90 -21.91 5.11
CA LEU A 295 -19.46 -21.87 5.40
C LEU A 295 -19.08 -20.62 6.22
N ASN A 296 -18.66 -20.85 7.47
CA ASN A 296 -17.98 -19.98 8.45
C ASN A 296 -17.98 -18.46 8.19
N HIS A 297 -18.59 -17.74 9.12
CA HIS A 297 -18.60 -16.28 9.23
C HIS A 297 -17.19 -15.69 9.16
N ILE A 298 -16.85 -14.94 8.11
CA ILE A 298 -15.70 -14.04 8.16
C ILE A 298 -16.12 -12.84 9.00
N VAL A 299 -15.63 -12.78 10.24
CA VAL A 299 -15.69 -11.59 11.08
C VAL A 299 -14.40 -10.83 10.88
N TYR A 300 -14.47 -9.64 10.27
CA TYR A 300 -13.34 -8.71 10.22
C TYR A 300 -13.19 -8.06 11.60
N ILE A 301 -12.24 -8.56 12.38
CA ILE A 301 -11.90 -7.99 13.69
C ILE A 301 -10.69 -7.09 13.49
N ASP A 302 -10.83 -5.84 13.92
CA ASP A 302 -9.70 -4.90 13.96
C ASP A 302 -8.55 -5.49 14.79
N LYS A 303 -7.32 -5.40 14.28
CA LYS A 303 -6.14 -6.03 14.89
C LYS A 303 -5.90 -5.53 16.31
N GLU A 304 -6.10 -4.24 16.58
CA GLU A 304 -5.96 -3.69 17.94
C GLU A 304 -7.04 -4.23 18.89
N LEU A 305 -8.23 -4.52 18.35
CA LEU A 305 -9.34 -5.13 19.09
C LEU A 305 -9.05 -6.62 19.41
N TRP A 306 -8.41 -7.34 18.48
CA TRP A 306 -8.02 -8.74 18.68
C TRP A 306 -6.80 -8.91 19.58
N ASP A 307 -5.85 -7.98 19.53
CA ASP A 307 -4.65 -7.98 20.38
C ASP A 307 -4.90 -7.35 21.76
N SER A 308 -6.10 -6.83 22.01
CA SER A 308 -6.53 -6.29 23.31
C SER A 308 -6.46 -7.35 24.42
N PRO A 309 -6.08 -6.98 25.66
CA PRO A 309 -6.07 -7.90 26.81
C PRO A 309 -7.48 -8.26 27.31
N ASP A 310 -8.55 -7.71 26.73
CA ASP A 310 -9.92 -7.99 27.13
C ASP A 310 -10.45 -9.28 26.46
N ASP A 311 -10.30 -10.40 27.18
CA ASP A 311 -10.78 -11.71 26.74
C ASP A 311 -12.31 -11.80 26.67
N ALA A 312 -13.06 -10.95 27.40
CA ALA A 312 -14.53 -11.03 27.40
C ALA A 312 -15.11 -10.60 26.04
N LEU A 313 -14.50 -9.59 25.41
CA LEU A 313 -14.89 -9.15 24.07
C LEU A 313 -14.52 -10.21 23.01
N LYS A 314 -13.35 -10.85 23.14
CA LYS A 314 -12.95 -11.96 22.25
C LYS A 314 -13.90 -13.15 22.38
N GLN A 315 -14.20 -13.55 23.60
CA GLN A 315 -15.12 -14.67 23.86
C GLN A 315 -16.53 -14.36 23.34
N LYS A 316 -16.99 -13.11 23.46
CA LYS A 316 -18.27 -12.68 22.89
C LYS A 316 -18.28 -12.73 21.35
N ILE A 317 -17.20 -12.27 20.70
CA ILE A 317 -17.09 -12.33 19.24
C ILE A 317 -17.03 -13.79 18.75
N LEU A 318 -16.31 -14.65 19.48
CA LEU A 318 -16.23 -16.08 19.19
C LEU A 318 -17.57 -16.80 19.41
N SER A 319 -18.32 -16.44 20.46
CA SER A 319 -19.64 -17.03 20.73
C SER A 319 -20.73 -16.57 19.75
N ASP A 320 -20.62 -15.34 19.24
CA ASP A 320 -21.56 -14.80 18.24
C ASP A 320 -21.28 -15.33 16.82
N ALA A 321 -20.17 -16.07 16.63
CA ALA A 321 -19.75 -16.68 15.37
C ALA A 321 -20.09 -18.19 15.24
N GLU A 322 -20.63 -18.82 16.30
CA GLU A 322 -21.20 -20.18 16.31
C GLU A 322 -22.71 -20.17 16.00
#